data_AF-K5VGI5-F1
#
_entry.id   AF-K5VGI5-F1
#
_cell.length_a   1.000
_cell.length_b   1.000
_cell.length_c   1.000
_cell.angle_alpha   90.00
_cell.angle_beta   90.00
_cell.angle_gamma   90.00
#
_symmetry.space_group_name_H-M   'P 1'
#
loop_
_entity.id
_entity.type
_entity.pdbx_description
1 polymer ?
#
loop_
_entity_poly.entity_id
_entity_poly.type
_entity_poly.pdbx_seq_one_letter_code
_entity_poly.pdbx_strand_id
1 'polypeptide(L)' 'MIILIPSPRDPCVWDEDVQEFRPDRMLNVRVEKFPVPRRVAVILIRHGQFFAWQEAQVTLVYLIQRFTFSMRDLAYGL' A
#
# COMPACT_ATOMS: atom_id res chain seq x y z
N MET A 1 -13.04 -9.06 18.32
CA MET A 1 -12.49 -9.23 16.96
C MET A 1 -11.03 -8.78 17.00
N ILE A 2 -10.08 -9.71 17.03
CA ILE A 2 -8.65 -9.37 17.06
C ILE A 2 -8.23 -9.05 15.62
N ILE A 3 -8.03 -7.78 15.32
CA ILE A 3 -7.51 -7.35 14.03
C ILE A 3 -6.01 -7.66 14.00
N LEU A 4 -5.64 -8.72 13.29
CA LEU A 4 -4.26 -9.18 13.14
C LEU A 4 -3.44 -8.33 12.16
N ILE A 5 -3.99 -7.31 11.49
CA ILE A 5 -3.31 -6.37 10.58
C ILE A 5 -3.91 -4.97 10.77
N PRO A 6 -3.14 -3.93 11.18
CA PRO A 6 -3.71 -2.58 11.31
C PRO A 6 -4.36 -2.22 9.99
N SER A 7 -5.58 -1.70 10.09
CA SER A 7 -6.33 -1.30 8.91
C SER A 7 -5.44 -0.35 8.09
N PRO A 8 -5.37 -0.48 6.76
CA PRO A 8 -4.72 0.50 5.90
C PRO A 8 -5.31 1.92 6.08
N ARG A 9 -6.47 2.01 6.73
CA ARG A 9 -7.19 3.24 7.06
C ARG A 9 -7.14 3.66 8.53
N ASP A 10 -6.23 3.09 9.32
CA ASP A 10 -6.08 3.43 10.74
C ASP A 10 -5.28 4.74 10.93
N PRO A 11 -5.89 5.85 11.41
CA PRO A 11 -5.20 7.12 11.59
C PRO A 11 -4.13 7.09 12.68
N CYS A 12 -4.20 6.15 13.63
CA CYS A 12 -3.16 5.99 14.65
C CYS A 12 -1.82 5.54 14.03
N VAL A 13 -1.89 4.74 12.97
CA VAL A 13 -0.72 4.26 12.23
C VAL A 13 -0.33 5.21 11.09
N TRP A 14 -1.33 5.74 10.38
CA TRP A 14 -1.15 6.43 9.09
C TRP A 14 -1.41 7.94 9.11
N ASP A 15 -1.58 8.53 10.30
CA ASP A 15 -1.90 9.95 10.52
C ASP A 15 -3.31 10.35 10.00
N GLU A 16 -3.72 11.61 10.21
CA GLU A 16 -5.10 12.07 9.96
C GLU A 16 -5.52 12.04 8.49
N ASP A 17 -4.55 12.20 7.59
CA ASP A 17 -4.72 12.22 6.14
C ASP A 17 -4.88 10.82 5.51
N VAL A 18 -5.19 9.80 6.31
CA VAL A 18 -5.20 8.39 5.88
C VAL A 18 -6.11 8.07 4.68
N GLN A 19 -7.14 8.89 4.42
CA GLN A 19 -8.02 8.72 3.25
C GLN A 19 -7.39 9.23 1.94
N GLU A 20 -6.32 10.00 2.02
CA GLU A 20 -5.61 10.53 0.85
C GLU A 20 -4.56 9.53 0.35
N PHE A 21 -4.41 9.46 -0.96
CA PHE A 21 -3.34 8.69 -1.60
C PHE A 21 -2.02 9.50 -1.53
N ARG A 22 -1.19 9.21 -0.52
CA ARG A 22 0.17 9.79 -0.39
C ARG A 22 1.24 8.70 -0.43
N PRO A 23 1.81 8.38 -1.62
CA PRO A 23 2.81 7.33 -1.75
C PRO A 23 4.11 7.64 -0.97
N ASP A 24 4.42 8.92 -0.73
CA ASP A 24 5.60 9.37 0.01
C ASP A 24 5.64 8.87 1.46
N ARG A 25 4.50 8.46 2.03
CA ARG A 25 4.44 7.82 3.37
C ARG A 25 5.31 6.56 3.43
N MET A 26 5.55 5.90 2.30
CA MET A 26 6.38 4.69 2.20
C MET A 26 7.89 4.98 2.20
N LEU A 27 8.32 6.25 2.05
CA LEU A 27 9.73 6.62 2.12
C LEU A 27 10.26 6.63 3.57
N ASN A 28 9.42 7.04 4.51
CA ASN A 28 9.75 7.21 5.92
C ASN A 28 8.84 6.34 6.80
N VAL A 29 8.73 5.05 6.49
CA VAL A 29 7.89 4.12 7.27
C VAL A 29 8.37 4.09 8.71
N ARG A 30 7.58 4.67 9.61
CA ARG A 30 7.84 4.63 11.06
C ARG A 30 7.47 3.27 11.60
N VAL A 31 8.39 2.31 11.51
CA VAL A 31 8.21 0.92 11.97
C VAL A 31 7.83 0.86 13.46
N GLU A 32 8.18 1.89 14.22
CA GLU A 32 7.88 2.07 15.65
C GLU A 32 6.38 2.27 15.96
N LYS A 33 5.59 2.82 15.04
CA LYS A 33 4.14 3.00 15.22
C LYS A 33 3.35 1.68 15.11
N PHE A 34 3.98 0.62 14.61
CA PHE A 34 3.32 -0.67 14.46
C PHE A 34 3.34 -1.44 15.78
N PRO A 35 2.20 -1.99 16.25
CA PRO A 35 2.18 -2.80 17.46
C PRO A 35 3.08 -4.03 17.30
N VAL A 36 3.91 -4.28 18.32
CA VAL A 36 5.12 -5.14 18.31
C VAL A 36 4.91 -6.67 18.22
N PRO A 37 3.74 -7.33 18.45
CA PRO A 37 3.72 -8.82 18.44
C PRO A 37 3.80 -9.45 17.03
N ARG A 38 4.13 -8.67 15.99
CA ARG A 38 3.89 -9.02 14.59
C ARG A 38 5.06 -9.73 13.88
N ARG A 39 6.29 -9.72 14.43
CA ARG A 39 7.48 -10.26 13.72
C ARG A 39 7.38 -11.76 13.40
N VAL A 40 6.61 -12.53 14.18
CA VAL A 40 6.52 -14.00 14.06
C VAL A 40 5.32 -14.44 13.20
N ALA A 41 4.18 -13.72 13.23
CA ALA A 41 2.96 -14.14 12.52
C ALA A 41 2.97 -13.84 11.00
N VAL A 42 3.75 -12.85 10.54
CA VAL A 42 3.75 -12.43 9.12
C VAL A 42 4.62 -13.35 8.25
N ILE A 43 5.62 -14.01 8.84
CA ILE A 43 6.56 -14.89 8.12
C ILE A 43 5.85 -16.14 7.57
N LEU A 44 4.79 -16.62 8.23
CA LEU A 44 4.14 -17.89 7.88
C LEU A 44 3.05 -17.78 6.78
N ILE A 45 2.50 -16.59 6.49
CA ILE A 45 1.25 -16.47 5.70
C ILE A 45 1.47 -15.88 4.28
N ARG A 46 2.63 -15.29 3.98
CA ARG A 46 2.79 -14.41 2.80
C ARG A 46 4.01 -14.75 1.93
N HIS A 47 4.16 -16.02 1.53
CA HIS A 47 5.25 -16.52 0.67
C HIS A 47 5.35 -15.87 -0.74
N GLY A 48 4.46 -14.97 -1.10
CA GLY A 48 4.52 -14.20 -2.36
C GLY A 48 4.64 -12.69 -2.18
N GLN A 49 4.75 -12.16 -0.96
CA GLN A 49 4.70 -10.71 -0.75
C GLN A 49 5.85 -9.97 -1.41
N PHE A 50 7.07 -10.49 -1.30
CA PHE A 50 8.22 -9.87 -1.97
C PHE A 50 8.08 -9.96 -3.50
N PHE A 51 7.63 -11.10 -4.02
CA PHE A 51 7.39 -11.27 -5.45
C PHE A 51 6.34 -10.30 -5.97
N ALA A 52 5.17 -10.22 -5.33
CA ALA A 52 4.10 -9.31 -5.71
C ALA A 52 4.55 -7.84 -5.64
N TRP A 53 5.38 -7.47 -4.67
CA TRP A 53 5.95 -6.13 -4.58
C TRP A 53 6.87 -5.81 -5.77
N GLN A 54 7.75 -6.75 -6.13
CA GLN A 54 8.64 -6.59 -7.29
C GLN A 54 7.83 -6.48 -8.60
N GLU A 55 6.88 -7.37 -8.82
CA GLU A 55 6.02 -7.35 -10.00
C GLU A 55 5.20 -6.06 -10.10
N ALA A 56 4.68 -5.54 -8.99
CA ALA A 56 3.97 -4.27 -8.96
C ALA A 56 4.87 -3.09 -9.35
N GLN A 57 6.12 -3.06 -8.86
CA GLN A 57 7.09 -2.03 -9.22
C GLN A 57 7.46 -2.09 -10.71
N VAL A 58 7.78 -3.28 -11.22
CA VAL A 58 8.13 -3.48 -12.63
C VAL A 58 6.96 -3.11 -13.53
N THR A 59 5.74 -3.54 -13.18
CA THR A 59 4.52 -3.23 -13.93
C THR A 59 4.27 -1.72 -13.94
N LEU A 60 4.40 -1.03 -12.79
CA LEU A 60 4.22 0.42 -12.72
C LEU A 60 5.21 1.16 -13.61
N VAL A 61 6.50 0.79 -13.57
CA VAL A 61 7.53 1.38 -14.42
C VAL A 61 7.22 1.13 -15.91
N TYR A 62 6.83 -0.09 -16.26
CA TYR A 62 6.47 -0.45 -17.62
C TYR A 62 5.27 0.37 -18.13
N LEU A 63 4.24 0.54 -17.30
CA LEU A 63 3.06 1.34 -17.61
C LEU A 63 3.44 2.80 -17.89
N ILE A 64 4.27 3.41 -17.04
CA ILE A 64 4.69 4.82 -17.19
C ILE A 64 5.59 5.00 -18.42
N GLN A 65 6.48 4.05 -18.71
CA GLN A 65 7.47 4.18 -19.79
C GLN A 65 6.93 3.84 -21.18
N ARG A 66 5.97 2.91 -21.28
CA ARG A 66 5.53 2.34 -22.57
C ARG A 66 4.17 2.86 -23.04
N PHE A 67 3.38 3.45 -22.15
CA PHE A 67 2.04 3.91 -22.50
C PHE A 67 1.90 5.41 -22.28
N THR A 68 1.06 6.04 -23.09
CA THR A 68 0.59 7.41 -22.88
C THR A 68 -0.85 7.34 -22.40
N PHE A 69 -1.10 7.84 -21.20
CA PHE A 69 -2.44 7.87 -20.62
C PHE A 69 -3.17 9.13 -21.09
N SER A 70 -4.42 8.97 -21.50
CA SER A 70 -5.37 10.07 -21.66
C SER A 70 -6.53 9.82 -20.72
N MET A 71 -6.98 10.87 -20.04
CA MET A 71 -8.21 10.81 -19.28
C MET A 71 -9.34 10.61 -20.28
N ARG A 72 -10.07 9.50 -20.16
CA ARG A 72 -11.36 9.38 -20.83
C ARG A 72 -12.32 10.33 -20.11
N ASP A 73 -13.13 11.06 -20.89
CA ASP A 73 -14.11 12.00 -20.34
C ASP A 73 -14.90 11.35 -19.20
N LEU A 74 -14.89 12.01 -18.05
CA LEU A 74 -15.39 11.54 -16.75
C LEU A 74 -16.92 11.43 -16.67
N ALA A 75 -17.63 11.50 -17.80
CA ALA A 75 -19.09 11.38 -17.87
C ALA A 75 -19.60 9.94 -17.65
N TYR A 76 -18.93 9.17 -16.79
CA TYR A 76 -19.53 8.02 -16.15
C TYR A 76 -20.16 8.51 -14.84
N GLY A 77 -21.36 9.07 -14.96
CA GLY A 77 -22.21 9.29 -13.80
C GLY A 77 -22.69 7.95 -13.27
N LEU A 78 -22.06 7.45 -12.21
CA LEU A 78 -22.56 6.42 -11.29
C LEU A 78 -21.78 6.52 -9.97
#